data_AF-A0A847Y8F2-F1
#
_entry.id   AF-A0A847Y8F2-F1
#
_cell.length_a   1.000
_cell.length_b   1.000
_cell.length_c   1.000
_cell.angle_alpha   90.00
_cell.angle_beta   90.00
_cell.angle_gamma   90.00
#
_symmetry.space_group_name_H-M   'P 1'
#
loop_
_entity.id
_entity.type
_entity.pdbx_description
1 polymer ?
#
loop_
_entity_poly.entity_id
_entity_poly.type
_entity_poly.pdbx_seq_one_letter_code
_entity_poly.pdbx_strand_id
1 'polypeptide(L)'
;MSNRVVRSGRMPPRDDASGSNNRAIRKGSRGRLIGVAILMGAMASLFPASPLPAILFGSQPKERILLETESPYHYVKVVESGGIRRLRFRRSGQDFEESAINLRNPLDFPLHYYELMMAGFAHQPEPRSILFVGLGGGTLPRAI
;
A
#
# COMPACT_ATOMS: atom_id res chain seq x y z
N MET A 1 11.29 -49.29 13.59
CA MET A 1 11.35 -47.82 13.66
C MET A 1 12.47 -47.33 12.74
N SER A 2 12.13 -46.78 11.57
CA SER A 2 13.10 -46.26 10.59
C SER A 2 12.70 -44.84 10.22
N ASN A 3 13.43 -43.87 10.74
CA ASN A 3 13.15 -42.44 10.57
C ASN A 3 13.76 -41.98 9.23
N ARG A 4 12.91 -41.80 8.20
CA ARG A 4 13.36 -41.33 6.88
C ARG A 4 13.13 -39.83 6.78
N VAL A 5 14.21 -39.06 6.92
CA VAL A 5 14.27 -37.61 6.69
C VAL A 5 13.90 -37.33 5.23
N VAL A 6 12.76 -36.68 5.01
CA VAL A 6 12.33 -36.21 3.68
C VAL A 6 13.13 -34.94 3.37
N ARG A 7 14.14 -35.04 2.50
CA ARG A 7 14.86 -33.88 1.97
C ARG A 7 13.91 -33.09 1.07
N SER A 8 13.62 -31.84 1.46
CA SER A 8 12.86 -30.89 0.65
C SER A 8 13.59 -30.60 -0.65
N GLY A 9 13.00 -31.00 -1.78
CA GLY A 9 13.49 -30.64 -3.10
C GLY A 9 13.51 -29.13 -3.25
N ARG A 10 14.67 -28.57 -3.58
CA ARG A 10 14.85 -27.17 -3.96
C ARG A 10 14.13 -26.97 -5.31
N MET A 11 13.03 -26.23 -5.31
CA MET A 11 12.30 -25.88 -6.54
C MET A 11 13.21 -24.99 -7.40
N PRO A 12 13.41 -25.28 -8.70
CA PRO A 12 14.24 -24.44 -9.55
C PRO A 12 13.60 -23.05 -9.75
N PRO A 13 14.41 -21.99 -10.00
CA PRO A 13 13.90 -20.67 -10.32
C PRO A 13 13.00 -20.74 -11.57
N ARG A 14 11.86 -20.06 -11.53
CA ARG A 14 11.05 -19.85 -12.74
C ARG A 14 11.70 -18.74 -13.55
N ASP A 15 12.09 -19.07 -14.78
CA ASP A 15 12.53 -18.10 -15.78
C ASP A 15 11.39 -17.12 -16.04
N ASP A 16 11.52 -15.91 -15.50
CA ASP A 16 10.70 -14.78 -15.87
C ASP A 16 11.19 -14.29 -17.23
N ALA A 17 10.51 -14.74 -18.29
CA ALA A 17 10.65 -14.18 -19.62
C ALA A 17 10.19 -12.70 -19.61
N SER A 18 11.09 -11.83 -19.15
CA SER A 18 11.06 -10.38 -19.27
C SER A 18 11.25 -10.04 -20.75
N GLY A 19 10.15 -10.03 -21.50
CA GLY A 19 10.06 -9.37 -22.80
C GLY A 19 10.30 -7.86 -22.64
N SER A 20 11.56 -7.47 -22.77
CA SER A 20 12.00 -6.08 -22.95
C SER A 20 11.31 -5.47 -24.17
N ASN A 21 10.24 -4.71 -23.94
CA ASN A 21 9.60 -3.91 -24.97
C ASN A 21 10.08 -2.45 -24.83
N ASN A 22 11.34 -2.23 -25.22
CA ASN A 22 11.92 -0.90 -25.42
C ASN A 22 11.26 -0.23 -26.62
N ARG A 23 10.11 0.43 -26.40
CA ARG A 23 9.56 1.39 -27.36
C ARG A 23 10.04 2.79 -26.99
N ALA A 24 11.04 3.24 -27.74
CA ALA A 24 11.62 4.57 -27.70
C ALA A 24 10.54 5.66 -27.77
N ILE A 25 10.42 6.48 -26.72
CA ILE A 25 9.64 7.71 -26.77
C ILE A 25 10.47 8.76 -27.53
N ARG A 26 10.01 9.08 -28.73
CA ARG A 26 10.52 10.17 -29.56
C ARG A 26 10.45 11.49 -28.78
N LYS A 27 11.63 12.08 -28.61
CA LYS A 27 11.88 13.47 -28.21
C LYS A 27 11.27 14.39 -29.26
N GLY A 28 10.31 15.23 -28.87
CA GLY A 28 9.64 16.14 -29.81
C GLY A 28 9.03 17.35 -29.13
N SER A 29 9.45 18.52 -29.61
CA SER A 29 8.77 19.82 -29.53
C SER A 29 8.96 20.67 -28.26
N ARG A 30 9.90 21.61 -28.40
CA ARG A 30 10.08 22.81 -27.58
C ARG A 30 8.87 23.73 -27.75
N GLY A 31 7.91 23.64 -26.83
CA GLY A 31 6.80 24.58 -26.68
C GLY A 31 7.23 25.79 -25.85
N ARG A 32 7.27 26.94 -26.50
CA ARG A 32 7.73 28.25 -25.99
C ARG A 32 6.94 28.67 -24.74
N LEU A 33 7.61 28.81 -23.60
CA LEU A 33 7.13 29.65 -22.50
C LEU A 33 7.19 31.11 -22.98
N ILE A 34 6.06 31.64 -23.42
CA ILE A 34 5.90 33.08 -23.70
C ILE A 34 4.85 33.60 -22.71
N GLY A 35 5.33 34.42 -21.78
CA GLY A 35 4.66 35.65 -21.37
C GLY A 35 3.31 35.51 -20.67
N VAL A 36 3.34 35.18 -19.38
CA VAL A 36 2.43 35.83 -18.42
C VAL A 36 3.30 36.50 -17.35
N ALA A 37 4.11 37.43 -17.83
CA ALA A 37 4.60 38.54 -17.02
C ALA A 37 3.83 39.77 -17.54
N ILE A 38 3.49 40.69 -16.63
CA ILE A 38 2.70 41.91 -16.83
C ILE A 38 1.21 41.74 -16.49
N LEU A 39 0.93 41.62 -15.19
CA LEU A 39 0.03 42.57 -14.51
C LEU A 39 0.37 42.64 -13.00
N MET A 40 1.65 42.88 -12.71
CA MET A 40 2.15 43.26 -11.38
C MET A 40 2.34 44.79 -11.38
N GLY A 41 1.23 45.52 -11.34
CA GLY A 41 1.24 46.97 -11.38
C GLY A 41 -0.01 47.52 -10.74
N ALA A 42 0.14 48.02 -9.52
CA ALA A 42 -0.84 48.75 -8.70
C ALA A 42 -1.93 47.91 -8.01
N MET A 43 -1.56 47.15 -6.96
CA MET A 43 -2.37 46.98 -5.74
C MET A 43 -1.49 46.53 -4.55
N ALA A 44 -0.27 47.04 -4.48
CA ALA A 44 0.67 46.78 -3.39
C ALA A 44 0.47 47.79 -2.24
N SER A 45 -0.72 47.82 -1.62
CA SER A 45 -0.92 48.63 -0.41
C SER A 45 -2.19 48.28 0.36
N LEU A 46 -2.48 47.00 0.66
CA LEU A 46 -3.22 46.63 1.89
C LEU A 46 -3.30 45.13 2.23
N PHE A 47 -2.39 44.27 1.77
CA PHE A 47 -2.29 42.93 2.36
C PHE A 47 -1.24 42.96 3.46
N PRO A 48 -1.61 42.89 4.76
CA PRO A 48 -0.63 42.67 5.81
C PRO A 48 0.12 41.39 5.45
N ALA A 49 1.45 41.44 5.58
CA ALA A 49 2.32 40.28 5.44
C ALA A 49 1.90 39.23 6.47
N SER A 50 0.93 38.39 6.10
CA SER A 50 0.56 37.23 6.89
C SER A 50 1.76 36.28 6.83
N PRO A 51 2.35 35.89 7.98
CA PRO A 51 3.41 34.90 7.96
C PRO A 51 2.83 33.63 7.33
N LEU A 52 3.43 33.20 6.22
CA LEU A 52 3.09 31.93 5.59
C LEU A 52 3.12 30.85 6.70
N PRO A 53 2.05 30.07 6.89
CA PRO A 53 2.08 28.98 7.86
C PRO A 53 3.24 28.08 7.50
N ALA A 54 4.19 27.93 8.42
CA ALA A 54 5.26 26.96 8.30
C ALA A 54 4.62 25.59 8.09
N ILE A 55 4.70 25.07 6.87
CA ILE A 55 4.26 23.71 6.57
C ILE A 55 5.17 22.81 7.41
N LEU A 56 4.62 22.29 8.51
CA LEU A 56 5.26 21.28 9.33
C LEU A 56 5.40 20.03 8.46
N PHE A 57 6.54 19.89 7.80
CA PHE A 57 6.94 18.64 7.18
C PHE A 57 7.14 17.62 8.32
N GLY A 58 6.05 16.94 8.68
CA GLY A 58 6.08 15.87 9.66
C GLY A 58 7.07 14.78 9.23
N SER A 59 7.86 14.29 10.17
CA SER A 59 8.74 13.14 9.94
C SER A 59 7.88 11.95 9.50
N GLN A 60 8.17 11.39 8.33
CA GLN A 60 7.48 10.18 7.89
C GLN A 60 7.80 9.04 8.86
N PRO A 61 6.79 8.31 9.36
CA PRO A 61 7.05 7.24 10.30
C PRO A 61 7.95 6.19 9.65
N LYS A 62 9.03 5.84 10.35
CA LYS A 62 10.00 4.84 9.89
C LYS A 62 9.32 3.47 9.78
N GLU A 63 9.45 2.84 8.62
CA GLU A 63 8.97 1.47 8.43
C GLU A 63 9.91 0.47 9.11
N ARG A 64 9.32 -0.46 9.87
CA ARG A 64 9.99 -1.57 10.55
C ARG A 64 9.52 -2.89 9.97
N ILE A 65 10.44 -3.75 9.57
CA ILE A 65 10.15 -5.12 9.16
C ILE A 65 10.03 -5.97 10.43
N LEU A 66 8.89 -6.63 10.62
CA LEU A 66 8.61 -7.50 11.76
C LEU A 66 8.86 -8.97 11.44
N LEU A 67 8.54 -9.35 10.20
CA LEU A 67 8.68 -10.70 9.69
C LEU A 67 9.00 -10.64 8.21
N GLU A 68 9.89 -11.52 7.78
CA GLU A 68 10.17 -11.76 6.39
C GLU A 68 10.46 -13.26 6.23
N THR A 69 9.67 -13.94 5.40
CA THR A 69 9.74 -15.41 5.27
C THR A 69 9.24 -15.86 3.91
N GLU A 70 9.75 -17.00 3.42
CA GLU A 70 9.28 -17.65 2.20
C GLU A 70 8.35 -18.80 2.58
N SER A 71 7.13 -18.79 2.05
CA SER A 71 6.22 -19.93 2.12
C SER A 71 6.20 -20.68 0.78
N PRO A 72 5.61 -21.88 0.70
CA PRO A 72 5.45 -22.59 -0.58
C PRO A 72 4.62 -21.83 -1.64
N TYR A 73 3.90 -20.78 -1.24
CA TYR A 73 2.99 -20.03 -2.12
C TYR A 73 3.49 -18.62 -2.41
N HIS A 74 3.99 -17.93 -1.38
CA HIS A 74 4.37 -16.53 -1.44
C HIS A 74 5.58 -16.22 -0.55
N TYR A 75 6.38 -15.27 -1.00
CA TYR A 75 7.25 -14.49 -0.14
C TYR A 75 6.39 -13.55 0.71
N VAL A 76 6.48 -13.67 2.03
CA VAL A 76 5.65 -12.93 2.98
C VAL A 76 6.49 -11.93 3.74
N LYS A 77 6.02 -10.69 3.80
CA LYS A 77 6.61 -9.63 4.61
C LYS A 77 5.55 -8.98 5.49
N VAL A 78 5.83 -8.86 6.78
CA VAL A 78 5.01 -8.08 7.72
C VAL A 78 5.80 -6.83 8.11
N VAL A 79 5.24 -5.67 7.80
CA VAL A 79 5.85 -4.37 8.13
C VAL A 79 4.95 -3.55 9.02
N GLU A 80 5.54 -2.61 9.73
CA GLU A 80 4.83 -1.68 10.59
C GLU A 80 5.38 -0.27 10.41
N SER A 81 4.48 0.69 10.19
CA SER A 81 4.80 2.11 10.14
C SER A 81 3.60 2.93 10.58
N GLY A 82 3.82 3.94 11.42
CA GLY A 82 2.79 4.89 11.83
C GLY A 82 1.64 4.27 12.63
N GLY A 83 1.88 3.13 13.30
CA GLY A 83 0.83 2.38 14.00
C GLY A 83 -0.03 1.49 13.08
N ILE A 84 0.29 1.43 11.79
CA ILE A 84 -0.35 0.52 10.83
C ILE A 84 0.56 -0.66 10.57
N ARG A 85 0.05 -1.87 10.75
CA ARG A 85 0.74 -3.12 10.40
C ARG A 85 0.17 -3.68 9.12
N ARG A 86 1.06 -4.05 8.19
CA ARG A 86 0.72 -4.51 6.84
C ARG A 86 1.30 -5.88 6.57
N LEU A 87 0.50 -6.74 5.97
CA LEU A 87 0.93 -7.99 5.34
C LEU A 87 1.14 -7.70 3.86
N ARG A 88 2.32 -8.05 3.36
CA ARG A 88 2.66 -7.94 1.94
C ARG A 88 3.08 -9.28 1.38
N PHE A 89 2.64 -9.58 0.16
CA PHE A 89 3.16 -10.69 -0.63
C PHE A 89 3.99 -10.18 -1.79
N ARG A 90 5.12 -10.82 -2.06
CA ARG A 90 5.90 -10.50 -3.26
C ARG A 90 5.31 -11.19 -4.48
N ARG A 91 5.09 -10.44 -5.54
CA ARG A 91 4.70 -10.94 -6.86
C ARG A 91 5.52 -10.19 -7.91
N SER A 92 6.13 -10.91 -8.86
CA SER A 92 6.95 -10.30 -9.93
C SER A 92 8.01 -9.31 -9.41
N GLY A 93 8.69 -9.67 -8.32
CA GLY A 93 9.74 -8.83 -7.69
C GLY A 93 9.24 -7.64 -6.86
N GLN A 94 7.93 -7.39 -6.78
CA GLN A 94 7.34 -6.25 -6.09
C GLN A 94 6.50 -6.70 -4.89
N ASP A 95 6.53 -5.93 -3.79
CA ASP A 95 5.73 -6.20 -2.60
C ASP A 95 4.35 -5.56 -2.73
N PHE A 96 3.29 -6.36 -2.72
CA PHE A 96 1.90 -5.91 -2.77
C PHE A 96 1.25 -6.00 -1.39
N GLU A 97 0.51 -4.96 -1.00
CA GLU A 97 -0.24 -4.95 0.25
C GLU A 97 -1.50 -5.81 0.13
N GLU A 98 -1.56 -6.89 0.91
CA GLU A 98 -2.67 -7.83 0.90
C GLU A 98 -3.65 -7.55 2.04
N SER A 99 -3.14 -7.08 3.18
CA SER A 99 -3.97 -6.65 4.30
C SER A 99 -3.25 -5.66 5.19
N ALA A 100 -4.02 -4.83 5.90
CA ALA A 100 -3.50 -3.91 6.89
C ALA A 100 -4.41 -3.79 8.10
N ILE A 101 -3.85 -3.44 9.25
CA ILE A 101 -4.60 -3.18 10.48
C ILE A 101 -4.02 -1.95 11.18
N ASN A 102 -4.91 -1.06 11.62
CA ASN A 102 -4.55 0.00 12.55
C ASN A 102 -4.47 -0.59 13.96
N LEU A 103 -3.27 -0.55 14.56
CA LEU A 103 -3.00 -1.13 15.87
C LEU A 103 -3.60 -0.32 17.02
N ARG A 104 -3.88 0.97 16.81
CA ARG A 104 -4.49 1.86 17.80
C ARG A 104 -6.01 1.73 17.80
N ASN A 105 -6.60 1.59 16.62
CA ASN A 105 -8.03 1.39 16.44
C ASN A 105 -8.28 0.34 15.34
N PRO A 106 -8.49 -0.94 15.67
CA PRO A 106 -8.73 -1.99 14.68
C PRO A 106 -9.95 -1.78 13.78
N LEU A 107 -10.90 -0.92 14.18
CA LEU A 107 -12.08 -0.57 13.38
C LEU A 107 -11.82 0.59 12.41
N ASP A 108 -10.67 1.26 12.53
CA ASP A 108 -10.19 2.22 11.53
C ASP A 108 -9.46 1.48 10.42
N PHE A 109 -10.16 1.25 9.32
CA PHE A 109 -9.71 0.40 8.22
C PHE A 109 -8.70 1.11 7.31
N PRO A 110 -7.44 0.66 7.26
CA PRO A 110 -6.44 1.33 6.43
C PRO A 110 -6.62 1.07 4.93
N LEU A 111 -7.39 0.04 4.57
CA LEU A 111 -7.67 -0.34 3.18
C LEU A 111 -9.15 -0.09 2.89
N HIS A 112 -9.42 0.78 1.92
CA HIS A 112 -10.78 1.22 1.59
C HIS A 112 -11.70 0.06 1.16
N TYR A 113 -11.15 -1.01 0.59
CA TYR A 113 -11.98 -2.17 0.22
C TYR A 113 -12.62 -2.86 1.42
N TYR A 114 -12.10 -2.68 2.65
CA TYR A 114 -12.72 -3.23 3.86
C TYR A 114 -14.10 -2.62 4.11
N GLU A 115 -14.24 -1.31 3.93
CA GLU A 115 -15.54 -0.63 4.06
C GLU A 115 -16.55 -1.17 3.05
N LEU A 116 -16.11 -1.38 1.80
CA LEU A 116 -16.94 -1.95 0.75
C LEU A 116 -17.36 -3.40 1.07
N MET A 117 -16.48 -4.21 1.65
CA MET A 117 -16.83 -5.57 2.06
C MET A 117 -17.88 -5.58 3.18
N MET A 118 -17.91 -4.55 4.04
CA MET A 118 -18.93 -4.40 5.08
C MET A 118 -20.30 -3.96 4.55
N ALA A 119 -20.40 -3.51 3.29
CA ALA A 119 -21.67 -3.09 2.70
C ALA A 119 -22.75 -4.19 2.69
N GLY A 120 -22.35 -5.47 2.73
CA GLY A 120 -23.30 -6.60 2.84
C GLY A 120 -24.20 -6.52 4.09
N PHE A 121 -23.72 -5.91 5.19
CA PHE A 121 -24.50 -5.71 6.41
C PHE A 121 -25.64 -4.71 6.24
N ALA A 122 -25.60 -3.83 5.23
CA ALA A 122 -26.74 -2.98 4.91
C ALA A 122 -27.95 -3.79 4.44
N HIS A 123 -27.73 -4.98 3.87
CA HIS A 123 -28.79 -5.89 3.45
C HIS A 123 -29.21 -6.87 4.56
N GLN A 124 -28.25 -7.42 5.30
CA GLN A 124 -28.50 -8.27 6.47
C GLN A 124 -27.70 -7.74 7.68
N PRO A 125 -28.31 -6.90 8.54
CA PRO A 125 -27.59 -6.26 9.66
C PRO A 125 -27.08 -7.24 10.72
N GLU A 126 -27.79 -8.35 10.91
CA GLU A 126 -27.46 -9.36 11.93
C GLU A 126 -27.33 -10.75 11.28
N PRO A 127 -26.24 -11.03 10.55
CA PRO A 127 -25.99 -12.36 10.01
C PRO A 127 -25.61 -13.31 11.15
N ARG A 128 -26.19 -14.51 11.17
CA ARG A 128 -25.87 -15.53 12.19
C ARG A 128 -24.52 -16.23 11.96
N SER A 129 -24.02 -16.17 10.74
CA SER A 129 -22.80 -16.85 10.31
C SER A 129 -22.17 -16.11 9.14
N ILE A 130 -20.85 -15.96 9.18
CA ILE A 130 -20.06 -15.28 8.14
C ILE A 130 -18.91 -16.20 7.73
N LEU A 131 -18.71 -16.34 6.42
CA LEU A 131 -17.58 -17.07 5.83
C LEU A 131 -16.60 -16.09 5.23
N PHE A 132 -15.35 -16.14 5.70
CA PHE A 132 -14.23 -15.43 5.07
C PHE A 132 -13.44 -16.41 4.21
N VAL A 133 -13.31 -16.10 2.92
CA VAL A 133 -12.43 -16.83 2.00
C VAL A 133 -11.22 -15.95 1.70
N GLY A 134 -10.04 -16.34 2.17
CA GLY A 134 -8.84 -15.51 2.11
C GLY A 134 -8.73 -14.56 3.30
N LEU A 135 -8.38 -13.29 3.05
CA LEU A 135 -8.21 -12.25 4.08
C LEU A 135 -7.25 -12.65 5.21
N GLY A 136 -6.10 -13.22 4.86
CA GLY A 136 -5.15 -13.81 5.81
C GLY A 136 -4.58 -12.85 6.87
N GLY A 137 -4.79 -11.54 6.74
CA GLY A 137 -4.45 -10.55 7.78
C GLY A 137 -5.39 -10.51 8.98
N GLY A 138 -6.58 -11.10 8.89
CA GLY A 138 -7.54 -11.15 9.99
C GLY A 138 -8.16 -9.79 10.38
N THR A 139 -7.95 -8.73 9.60
CA THR A 139 -8.49 -7.39 9.91
C THR A 139 -10.02 -7.37 9.96
N LEU A 140 -10.67 -7.86 8.91
CA LEU A 140 -12.15 -7.90 8.84
C LEU A 140 -12.77 -8.86 9.87
N PRO A 141 -12.29 -10.12 10.04
CA PRO A 141 -12.77 -11.01 11.09
C PRO A 141 -12.69 -10.45 12.51
N ARG A 142 -11.83 -9.45 12.76
CA ARG A 142 -11.69 -8.81 14.07
C ARG A 142 -12.70 -7.69 14.30
N ALA A 143 -13.32 -7.18 13.25
CA ALA A 143 -14.25 -6.05 13.32
C ALA A 143 -15.71 -6.46 13.52
N ILE A 144 -16.00 -7.75 13.48
CA ILE A 144 -17.34 -8.35 13.62
C ILE A 144 -17.35 -9.34 14.78
#